data_AF-A0A4Q7UVR0-F1
#
_entry.id   AF-A0A4Q7UVR0-F1
#
_cell.length_a   1.000
_cell.length_b   1.000
_cell.length_c   1.000
_cell.angle_alpha   90.00
_cell.angle_beta   90.00
_cell.angle_gamma   90.00
#
_symmetry.space_group_name_H-M   'P 1'
#
loop_
_entity.id
_entity.type
_entity.pdbx_description
1 polymer ?
#
loop_
_entity_poly.entity_id
_entity_poly.type
_entity_poly.pdbx_seq_one_letter_code
_entity_poly.pdbx_strand_id
1 'polypeptide(L)'
;MKVRARRLYLPLLAVTFLAVWIIGTFTTIAATGESGADSERDLFDRGSVALQEGDAPAFGELLLDGSDSGFARDYVDRLTAAGRPELTRIGTDAAEIRSGRVVVTLSITQERDRWYLSLLPPAN
;
A
#
# COMPACT_ATOMS: atom_id res chain seq x y z
N MET A 1 -31.10 -8.80 48.35
CA MET A 1 -29.82 -8.29 47.80
C MET A 1 -29.67 -8.71 46.34
N LYS A 2 -30.23 -7.99 45.36
CA LYS A 2 -30.12 -8.35 43.92
C LYS A 2 -29.86 -7.18 42.96
N VAL A 3 -29.51 -5.99 43.48
CA VAL A 3 -29.40 -4.77 42.65
C VAL A 3 -27.95 -4.32 42.42
N ARG A 4 -26.96 -4.83 43.17
CA ARG A 4 -25.55 -4.37 43.05
C ARG A 4 -24.74 -5.01 41.92
N ALA A 5 -25.03 -6.25 41.54
CA ALA A 5 -24.25 -6.97 40.53
C ALA A 5 -24.40 -6.35 39.13
N ARG A 6 -25.64 -5.96 38.74
CA ARG A 6 -25.97 -5.46 37.40
C ARG A 6 -25.28 -4.13 37.03
N ARG A 7 -24.92 -3.31 38.02
CA ARG A 7 -24.24 -2.02 37.81
C ARG A 7 -22.75 -2.14 37.51
N LEU A 8 -22.10 -3.25 37.86
CA LEU A 8 -20.68 -3.48 37.54
C LEU A 8 -20.44 -4.10 36.17
N TYR A 9 -21.42 -4.86 35.64
CA TYR A 9 -21.26 -5.52 34.33
C TYR A 9 -21.33 -4.56 33.14
N LEU A 10 -22.12 -3.49 33.23
CA LEU A 10 -22.19 -2.47 32.18
C LEU A 10 -20.88 -1.72 31.94
N PRO A 11 -20.20 -1.17 32.96
CA PRO A 11 -18.93 -0.49 32.76
C PRO A 11 -17.83 -1.47 32.33
N LEU A 12 -17.86 -2.72 32.81
CA LEU A 12 -16.91 -3.74 32.37
C LEU A 12 -17.08 -4.06 30.87
N LEU A 13 -18.31 -4.31 30.41
CA LEU A 13 -18.61 -4.55 29.00
C LEU A 13 -18.25 -3.35 28.11
N ALA A 14 -18.52 -2.13 28.57
CA ALA A 14 -18.16 -0.91 27.85
C ALA A 14 -16.63 -0.78 27.70
N VAL A 15 -15.87 -1.07 28.76
CA VAL A 15 -14.41 -1.05 28.74
C VAL A 15 -13.86 -2.15 27.83
N THR A 16 -14.40 -3.36 27.88
CA THR A 16 -13.97 -4.46 27.00
C THR A 16 -14.28 -4.17 25.54
N PHE A 17 -15.47 -3.64 25.25
CA PHE A 17 -15.85 -3.22 23.90
C PHE A 17 -14.93 -2.11 23.38
N LEU A 18 -14.65 -1.09 24.20
CA LEU A 18 -13.75 -0.02 23.83
C LEU A 18 -12.32 -0.54 23.58
N ALA A 19 -11.82 -1.44 24.42
CA ALA A 19 -10.51 -2.05 24.24
C ALA A 19 -10.44 -2.88 22.95
N VAL A 20 -11.45 -3.69 22.66
CA VAL A 20 -11.54 -4.47 21.41
C VAL A 20 -11.67 -3.55 20.19
N TRP A 21 -12.44 -2.46 20.30
CA TRP A 21 -12.60 -1.49 19.23
C TRP A 21 -11.31 -0.72 18.97
N ILE A 22 -10.59 -0.28 20.01
CA ILE A 22 -9.28 0.38 19.87
C ILE A 22 -8.29 -0.60 19.24
N ILE A 23 -8.20 -1.84 19.74
CA ILE A 23 -7.29 -2.85 19.18
C ILE A 23 -7.66 -3.11 17.71
N GLY A 24 -8.95 -3.30 17.39
CA GLY A 24 -9.42 -3.54 16.03
C GLY A 24 -9.15 -2.36 15.08
N THR A 25 -9.28 -1.13 15.57
CA THR A 25 -8.99 0.10 14.83
C THR A 25 -7.48 0.27 14.63
N PHE A 26 -6.67 0.00 15.65
CA PHE A 26 -5.21 0.02 15.52
C PHE A 26 -4.70 -1.08 14.60
N THR A 27 -5.28 -2.28 14.62
CA THR A 27 -4.90 -3.35 13.69
C THR A 27 -5.30 -3.03 12.26
N THR A 28 -6.39 -2.31 12.02
CA THR A 28 -6.77 -1.88 10.66
C THR A 28 -5.90 -0.73 10.17
N ILE A 29 -5.53 0.20 11.05
CA ILE A 29 -4.57 1.28 10.75
C ILE A 29 -3.14 0.73 10.57
N ALA A 30 -2.75 -0.31 11.30
CA ALA A 30 -1.42 -0.93 11.16
C ALA A 30 -1.36 -1.94 10.00
N ALA A 31 -2.49 -2.57 9.65
CA ALA A 31 -2.60 -3.44 8.47
C ALA A 31 -2.69 -2.63 7.17
N THR A 32 -3.05 -1.35 7.26
CA THR A 32 -2.67 -0.36 6.24
C THR A 32 -1.23 0.02 6.53
N GLY A 33 -0.28 -0.81 6.08
CA GLY A 33 1.14 -0.50 6.23
C GLY A 33 1.39 0.94 5.77
N GLU A 34 2.32 1.65 6.41
CA GLU A 34 2.73 2.97 5.93
C GLU A 34 3.00 2.85 4.42
N SER A 35 2.48 3.76 3.60
CA SER A 35 2.72 3.68 2.16
C SER A 35 4.22 3.81 1.86
N GLY A 36 4.64 3.31 0.70
CA GLY A 36 6.04 3.28 0.28
C GLY A 36 6.81 2.06 0.77
N ALA A 37 8.11 2.08 0.52
CA ALA A 37 9.06 1.04 0.88
C ALA A 37 10.14 1.59 1.82
N ASP A 38 10.70 0.72 2.66
CA ASP A 38 11.75 1.10 3.63
C ASP A 38 13.10 1.40 2.97
N SER A 39 13.31 0.85 1.78
CA SER A 39 14.49 1.10 0.98
C SER A 39 14.15 1.03 -0.49
N GLU A 40 15.00 1.60 -1.33
CA GLU A 40 14.84 1.52 -2.76
C GLU A 40 14.87 0.05 -3.26
N ARG A 41 15.67 -0.81 -2.64
CA ARG A 41 15.67 -2.25 -2.96
C ARG A 41 14.32 -2.88 -2.66
N ASP A 42 13.78 -2.60 -1.48
CA ASP A 42 12.47 -3.08 -1.06
C ASP A 42 11.34 -2.60 -1.99
N LEU A 43 11.44 -1.37 -2.51
CA LEU A 43 10.52 -0.82 -3.51
C LEU A 43 10.45 -1.70 -4.77
N PHE A 44 11.62 -2.10 -5.30
CA PHE A 44 11.69 -2.93 -6.51
C PHE A 44 11.27 -4.38 -6.24
N ASP A 45 11.67 -4.95 -5.11
CA ASP A 45 11.32 -6.33 -4.73
C ASP A 45 9.79 -6.44 -4.54
N ARG A 46 9.19 -5.57 -3.71
CA ARG A 46 7.74 -5.54 -3.48
C ARG A 46 6.96 -5.16 -4.74
N GLY A 47 7.42 -4.16 -5.49
CA GLY A 47 6.76 -3.73 -6.72
C GLY A 47 6.75 -4.81 -7.79
N SER A 48 7.85 -5.57 -7.92
CA SER A 48 7.93 -6.70 -8.85
C SER A 48 6.99 -7.83 -8.45
N VAL A 49 6.93 -8.17 -7.15
CA VAL A 49 6.01 -9.20 -6.63
C VAL A 49 4.56 -8.79 -6.85
N ALA A 50 4.18 -7.57 -6.44
CA ALA A 50 2.82 -7.06 -6.60
C ALA A 50 2.36 -7.08 -8.07
N LEU A 51 3.21 -6.67 -9.01
CA LEU A 51 2.90 -6.72 -10.44
C LEU A 51 2.78 -8.15 -10.97
N GLN A 52 3.65 -9.06 -10.55
CA GLN A 52 3.61 -10.46 -11.00
C GLN A 52 2.41 -11.22 -10.45
N GLU A 53 1.98 -10.90 -9.23
CA GLU A 53 0.81 -11.48 -8.57
C GLU A 53 -0.50 -10.78 -8.98
N GLY A 54 -0.42 -9.64 -9.65
CA GLY A 54 -1.57 -8.80 -9.97
C GLY A 54 -2.20 -8.13 -8.74
N ASP A 55 -1.43 -7.99 -7.66
CA ASP A 55 -1.88 -7.37 -6.40
C ASP A 55 -1.88 -5.84 -6.53
N ALA A 56 -2.99 -5.33 -7.05
CA ALA A 56 -3.21 -3.91 -7.22
C ALA A 56 -3.15 -3.10 -5.91
N PRO A 57 -3.77 -3.55 -4.78
CA PRO A 57 -3.58 -2.90 -3.49
C PRO A 57 -2.10 -2.78 -3.09
N ALA A 58 -1.33 -3.87 -3.14
CA ALA A 58 0.08 -3.85 -2.77
C ALA A 58 0.92 -2.95 -3.69
N PHE A 59 0.61 -2.92 -4.99
CA PHE A 59 1.27 -2.00 -5.92
C PHE A 59 0.87 -0.54 -5.65
N GLY A 60 -0.40 -0.29 -5.33
CA GLY A 60 -0.92 1.04 -4.99
C GLY A 60 -0.24 1.64 -3.75
N GLU A 61 0.09 0.82 -2.76
CA GLU A 61 0.85 1.26 -1.58
C GLU A 61 2.24 1.81 -1.93
N LEU A 62 2.84 1.37 -3.04
CA LEU A 62 4.16 1.80 -3.48
C LEU A 62 4.11 3.04 -4.39
N LEU A 63 2.93 3.48 -4.80
CA LEU A 63 2.75 4.65 -5.64
C LEU A 63 2.54 5.90 -4.77
N LEU A 64 3.35 6.94 -5.01
CA LEU A 64 3.19 8.22 -4.34
C LEU A 64 1.84 8.87 -4.71
N ASP A 65 1.50 8.81 -6.00
CA ASP A 65 0.30 9.42 -6.57
C ASP A 65 -0.89 8.44 -6.61
N GLY A 66 -0.66 7.19 -6.24
CA GLY A 66 -1.60 6.07 -6.43
C GLY A 66 -2.53 5.81 -5.26
N SER A 67 -2.84 6.83 -4.45
CA SER A 67 -3.72 6.66 -3.27
C SER A 67 -5.16 6.26 -3.62
N ASP A 68 -5.56 6.35 -4.89
CA ASP A 68 -6.85 5.85 -5.36
C ASP A 68 -6.78 4.36 -5.72
N SER A 69 -7.44 3.54 -4.91
CA SER A 69 -7.59 2.10 -5.15
C SER A 69 -8.19 1.73 -6.51
N GLY A 70 -9.03 2.60 -7.09
CA GLY A 70 -9.58 2.42 -8.44
C GLY A 70 -8.49 2.56 -9.51
N PHE A 71 -7.63 3.56 -9.36
CA PHE A 71 -6.50 3.78 -10.25
C PHE A 71 -5.51 2.60 -10.22
N ALA A 72 -5.08 2.16 -9.04
CA ALA A 72 -4.10 1.08 -8.92
C ALA A 72 -4.63 -0.23 -9.56
N ARG A 73 -5.92 -0.54 -9.37
CA ARG A 73 -6.57 -1.70 -10.00
C ARG A 73 -6.58 -1.58 -11.51
N ASP A 74 -7.10 -0.48 -12.05
CA ASP A 74 -7.14 -0.25 -13.49
C ASP A 74 -5.74 -0.30 -14.13
N TYR A 75 -4.74 0.23 -13.42
CA TYR A 75 -3.36 0.27 -13.89
C TYR A 75 -2.75 -1.14 -13.97
N VAL A 76 -2.84 -1.94 -12.90
CA VAL A 76 -2.33 -3.32 -12.87
C VAL A 76 -3.10 -4.23 -13.82
N ASP A 77 -4.42 -4.07 -13.93
CA ASP A 77 -5.25 -4.84 -14.87
C ASP A 77 -4.84 -4.57 -16.32
N ARG A 78 -4.59 -3.31 -16.70
CA ARG A 78 -4.12 -2.96 -18.05
C ARG A 78 -2.73 -3.48 -18.34
N LEU A 79 -1.83 -3.44 -17.36
CA LEU A 79 -0.49 -4.01 -17.50
C LEU A 79 -0.54 -5.52 -17.66
N THR A 80 -1.33 -6.21 -16.86
CA THR A 80 -1.51 -7.67 -16.95
C THR A 80 -2.19 -8.07 -18.26
N ALA A 81 -3.17 -7.30 -18.73
CA ALA A 81 -3.81 -7.53 -20.03
C ALA A 81 -2.83 -7.34 -21.20
N ALA A 82 -1.81 -6.49 -21.06
CA ALA A 82 -0.79 -6.27 -22.07
C ALA A 82 0.26 -7.38 -22.12
N GLY A 83 0.45 -8.15 -21.04
CA GLY A 83 1.47 -9.19 -20.94
C GLY A 83 1.86 -9.49 -19.50
N ARG A 84 3.11 -9.95 -19.30
CA ARG A 84 3.69 -10.14 -17.97
C ARG A 84 4.45 -8.88 -17.57
N PRO A 85 3.97 -8.11 -16.58
CA PRO A 85 4.65 -6.89 -16.16
C PRO A 85 5.97 -7.19 -15.45
N GLU A 86 7.01 -6.47 -15.82
CA GLU A 86 8.34 -6.50 -15.21
C GLU A 86 8.77 -5.08 -14.87
N LEU A 87 9.12 -4.86 -13.60
CA LEU A 87 9.64 -3.59 -13.10
C LEU A 87 11.17 -3.64 -13.11
N THR A 88 11.79 -2.64 -13.73
CA THR A 88 13.26 -2.56 -13.86
C THR A 88 13.74 -1.15 -13.56
N ARG A 89 14.97 -1.04 -13.07
CA ARG A 89 15.63 0.27 -12.92
C ARG A 89 16.25 0.68 -14.26
N ILE A 90 16.03 1.92 -14.66
CA ILE A 90 16.63 2.50 -15.87
C ILE A 90 17.48 3.75 -15.62
N GLY A 91 17.53 4.25 -14.39
CA GLY A 91 18.38 5.37 -13.97
C GLY A 91 18.46 5.48 -12.45
N THR A 92 19.09 6.56 -11.96
CA THR A 92 19.12 6.86 -10.51
C THR A 92 17.72 7.15 -9.98
N ASP A 93 16.95 7.95 -10.72
CA ASP A 93 15.64 8.45 -10.27
C ASP A 93 14.50 7.90 -11.15
N ALA A 94 14.74 6.81 -11.88
CA ALA A 94 13.80 6.30 -12.88
C ALA A 94 13.71 4.77 -12.90
N ALA A 95 12.47 4.29 -12.94
CA ALA A 95 12.09 2.91 -13.12
C ALA A 95 11.24 2.75 -14.38
N GLU A 96 11.24 1.55 -14.95
CA GLU A 96 10.44 1.21 -16.12
C GLU A 96 9.65 -0.05 -15.86
N ILE A 97 8.36 -0.01 -16.16
CA ILE A 97 7.50 -1.18 -16.22
C ILE A 97 7.32 -1.56 -17.68
N ARG A 98 7.72 -2.79 -18.03
CA ARG A 98 7.46 -3.39 -19.33
C ARG A 98 6.40 -4.46 -19.19
N SER A 99 5.38 -4.43 -20.05
CA SER A 99 4.42 -5.53 -20.18
C SER A 99 3.99 -5.68 -21.63
N GLY A 100 4.48 -6.73 -22.30
CA GLY A 100 4.26 -6.94 -23.73
C GLY A 100 4.77 -5.76 -24.57
N ARG A 101 3.85 -5.02 -25.21
CA ARG A 101 4.19 -3.81 -26.00
C ARG A 101 4.08 -2.51 -25.20
N VAL A 102 3.57 -2.57 -23.98
CA VAL A 102 3.42 -1.40 -23.10
C VAL A 102 4.72 -1.19 -22.36
N VAL A 103 5.20 0.04 -22.37
CA VAL A 103 6.35 0.51 -21.61
C VAL A 103 5.94 1.78 -20.88
N VAL A 104 6.11 1.81 -19.56
CA VAL A 104 5.82 2.98 -18.74
C VAL A 104 7.04 3.32 -17.91
N THR A 105 7.46 4.58 -17.98
CA THR A 105 8.52 5.12 -17.12
C THR A 105 7.89 5.78 -15.91
N LEU A 106 8.41 5.45 -14.73
CA LEU A 106 8.03 6.00 -13.44
C LEU A 106 9.25 6.65 -12.81
N SER A 107 9.02 7.72 -12.07
CA SER A 107 10.07 8.34 -11.26
C SER A 107 10.22 7.57 -9.95
N ILE A 108 11.44 7.52 -9.43
CA ILE A 108 11.73 7.01 -8.09
C ILE A 108 11.84 8.23 -7.18
N THR A 109 11.13 8.25 -6.06
CA THR A 109 11.11 9.40 -5.16
C THR A 109 11.14 8.95 -3.71
N GLN A 110 11.83 9.71 -2.86
CA GLN A 110 11.86 9.50 -1.43
C GLN A 110 11.07 10.62 -0.72
N GLU A 111 10.04 10.27 0.04
CA GLU A 111 9.30 11.20 0.89
C GLU A 111 9.22 10.66 2.32
N ARG A 112 9.55 11.51 3.31
CA ARG A 112 9.49 11.17 4.74
C ARG A 112 10.19 9.83 5.06
N ASP A 113 11.41 9.66 4.51
CA ASP A 113 12.24 8.46 4.64
C ASP A 113 11.67 7.18 4.01
N ARG A 114 10.60 7.27 3.22
CA ARG A 114 9.96 6.16 2.50
C ARG A 114 10.16 6.32 0.99
N TRP A 115 10.34 5.20 0.29
CA TRP A 115 10.57 5.16 -1.14
C TRP A 115 9.30 4.84 -1.92
N TYR A 116 9.09 5.55 -3.03
CA TYR A 116 7.89 5.43 -3.86
C TYR A 116 8.23 5.41 -5.34
N LEU A 117 7.32 4.84 -6.12
CA LEU A 117 7.18 5.07 -7.55
C LEU A 117 6.21 6.23 -7.78
N SER A 118 6.54 7.16 -8.67
CA SER A 118 5.67 8.28 -9.02
C SER A 118 5.42 8.32 -10.53
N LEU A 119 4.20 8.73 -10.87
CA LEU A 119 3.81 9.03 -12.25
C LEU A 119 4.23 10.45 -12.65
N LEU A 120 4.54 11.28 -11.66
CA LEU A 120 5.03 12.63 -11.85
C LEU A 120 6.55 12.58 -12.09
N PRO A 121 7.10 13.57 -12.82
CA PRO A 121 8.55 13.74 -12.90
C PRO A 121 9.13 13.96 -11.49
N PRO A 122 10.41 13.60 -11.27
CA PRO A 122 11.04 13.81 -9.97
C PRO A 122 11.00 15.31 -9.62
N ALA A 123 10.55 15.62 -8.40
CA ALA A 123 10.57 16.99 -7.89
C ALA A 123 12.04 17.39 -7.66
N ASN A 124 12.57 18.24 -8.54
CA ASN A 124 13.88 18.87 -8.37
C ASN A 124 13.86 19.88 -7.22
#